data_AF-A0A417R6F6-F1
#
_entry.id   AF-A0A417R6F6-F1
#
_cell.length_a   1.000
_cell.length_b   1.000
_cell.length_c   1.000
_cell.angle_alpha   90.00
_cell.angle_beta   90.00
_cell.angle_gamma   90.00
#
_symmetry.space_group_name_H-M   'P 1'
#
loop_
_entity.id
_entity.type
_entity.pdbx_description
1 polymer ?
#
loop_
_entity_poly.entity_id
_entity_poly.type
_entity_poly.pdbx_seq_one_letter_code
_entity_poly.pdbx_strand_id
1 'polypeptide(L)'
;MFINLVKEMVTMSKGIKVNNGHVNEVATQIETAKSYFRHVPLVPQDSKTTISANSKSKEAYGYAQQGIELLGQTLDGDVHNIRSLNLSFSQFDEMMGKLAQHGTRYPVIKAADD
;
A
#
# COMPACT_ATOMS: atom_id res chain seq x y z
N MET A 1 14.16 -29.65 -8.92
CA MET A 1 14.37 -28.27 -8.45
C MET A 1 13.12 -27.40 -8.67
N PHE A 2 12.65 -27.21 -9.91
CA PHE A 2 11.44 -26.42 -10.22
C PHE A 2 10.15 -26.85 -9.48
N ILE A 3 9.91 -28.15 -9.33
CA ILE A 3 8.69 -28.66 -8.67
C ILE A 3 8.65 -28.32 -7.16
N ASN A 4 9.80 -28.29 -6.49
CA ASN A 4 9.86 -27.95 -5.07
C ASN A 4 9.64 -26.44 -4.86
N LEU A 5 10.21 -25.61 -5.73
CA LEU A 5 10.00 -24.15 -5.72
C LEU A 5 8.52 -23.80 -5.92
N VAL A 6 7.84 -24.44 -6.88
CA VAL A 6 6.40 -24.22 -7.11
C VAL A 6 5.57 -24.68 -5.91
N LYS A 7 5.90 -25.83 -5.30
CA LYS A 7 5.22 -26.29 -4.07
C LYS A 7 5.41 -25.32 -2.91
N GLU A 8 6.60 -24.78 -2.71
CA GLU A 8 6.88 -23.79 -1.67
C GLU A 8 6.13 -22.48 -1.92
N MET A 9 6.11 -21.98 -3.16
CA MET A 9 5.33 -20.79 -3.54
C MET A 9 3.82 -20.98 -3.37
N VAL A 10 3.26 -22.13 -3.75
CA VAL A 10 1.85 -22.49 -3.51
C VAL A 10 1.55 -22.55 -2.00
N THR A 11 2.51 -23.01 -1.20
CA THR A 11 2.33 -23.16 0.25
C THR A 11 2.37 -21.80 0.95
N MET A 12 3.26 -20.89 0.51
CA MET A 12 3.29 -19.50 0.99
C MET A 12 2.02 -18.73 0.62
N SER A 13 1.48 -18.91 -0.59
CA SER A 13 0.29 -18.17 -1.01
C SER A 13 -1.00 -18.66 -0.34
N LYS A 14 -1.10 -19.96 -0.03
CA LYS A 14 -2.26 -20.52 0.68
C LYS A 14 -2.51 -19.87 2.04
N GLY A 15 -1.49 -19.27 2.65
CA GLY A 15 -1.60 -18.61 3.95
C GLY A 15 -2.01 -17.13 3.88
N ILE A 16 -1.78 -16.45 2.76
CA ILE A 16 -2.00 -15.00 2.64
C ILE A 16 -3.29 -14.76 1.87
N LYS A 17 -4.33 -14.30 2.58
CA LYS A 17 -5.62 -13.92 1.98
C LYS A 17 -5.73 -12.39 1.95
N VAL A 18 -5.69 -11.82 0.76
CA VAL A 18 -5.84 -10.37 0.57
C VAL A 18 -7.26 -10.07 0.10
N ASN A 19 -7.96 -9.22 0.84
CA ASN A 19 -9.23 -8.66 0.38
C ASN A 19 -8.95 -7.42 -0.48
N ASN A 20 -8.90 -7.60 -1.80
CA ASN A 20 -8.53 -6.53 -2.71
C ASN A 20 -9.46 -5.30 -2.64
N GLY A 21 -10.75 -5.51 -2.36
CA GLY A 21 -11.72 -4.42 -2.20
C GLY A 21 -11.41 -3.60 -0.95
N HIS A 22 -11.21 -4.27 0.18
CA HIS A 22 -10.87 -3.61 1.44
C HIS A 22 -9.54 -2.86 1.37
N VAL A 23 -8.53 -3.41 0.69
CA VAL A 23 -7.24 -2.74 0.48
C VAL A 23 -7.40 -1.43 -0.30
N ASN A 24 -8.25 -1.42 -1.33
CA ASN A 24 -8.53 -0.20 -2.09
C ASN A 24 -9.31 0.83 -1.27
N GLU A 25 -10.24 0.41 -0.41
CA GLU A 25 -10.94 1.31 0.52
C GLU A 25 -9.95 1.98 1.48
N VAL A 26 -9.05 1.20 2.10
CA VAL A 26 -8.02 1.72 3.00
C VAL A 26 -7.09 2.69 2.27
N ALA A 27 -6.63 2.35 1.06
CA ALA A 27 -5.80 3.23 0.25
C ALA A 27 -6.51 4.58 -0.04
N THR A 28 -7.81 4.56 -0.34
CA THR A 28 -8.62 5.77 -0.55
C THR A 28 -8.81 6.58 0.73
N GLN A 29 -8.95 5.94 1.89
CA GLN A 29 -9.02 6.64 3.18
C GLN A 29 -7.71 7.37 3.49
N ILE A 30 -6.56 6.73 3.23
CA ILE A 30 -5.24 7.35 3.39
C ILE A 30 -5.08 8.53 2.42
N GLU A 31 -5.48 8.37 1.16
CA GLU A 31 -5.46 9.44 0.15
C GLU A 31 -6.34 10.62 0.57
N THR A 32 -7.48 10.35 1.19
CA THR A 32 -8.36 11.39 1.74
C THR A 32 -7.70 12.09 2.93
N ALA A 33 -7.14 11.34 3.88
CA ALA A 33 -6.45 11.89 5.04
C ALA A 33 -5.23 12.74 4.63
N LYS A 34 -4.52 12.32 3.58
CA LYS A 34 -3.41 13.07 2.97
C LYS A 34 -3.80 14.50 2.62
N SER A 35 -5.04 14.74 2.19
CA SER A 35 -5.50 16.07 1.79
C SER A 35 -5.37 17.13 2.90
N TYR A 36 -5.31 16.71 4.17
CA TYR A 36 -5.10 17.58 5.32
C TYR A 36 -3.62 17.94 5.55
N PHE A 37 -2.67 17.20 4.99
CA PHE A 37 -1.22 17.40 5.19
C PHE A 37 -0.63 18.25 4.06
N ARG A 38 -1.12 19.48 3.94
CA ARG A 38 -0.64 20.47 2.96
C ARG A 38 0.05 21.62 3.66
N HIS A 39 1.07 22.18 3.02
CA HIS A 39 1.72 23.39 3.51
C HIS A 39 0.71 24.54 3.61
N VAL A 40 0.60 25.12 4.81
CA VAL A 40 -0.22 26.31 5.06
C VAL A 40 0.70 27.47 5.44
N PRO A 41 0.81 28.51 4.60
CA PRO A 41 1.69 29.64 4.91
C PRO A 41 1.19 30.41 6.13
N LEU A 42 2.12 30.96 6.89
CA LEU A 42 1.78 31.80 8.04
C LEU A 42 1.16 33.10 7.54
N VAL A 43 -0.04 33.41 8.00
CA VAL A 43 -0.70 34.68 7.67
C VAL A 43 0.03 35.83 8.39
N PRO A 44 0.36 36.94 7.71
CA PRO A 44 1.13 38.05 8.31
C PRO A 44 0.46 38.74 9.50
N GLN A 45 -0.88 38.70 9.56
CA GLN A 45 -1.68 39.27 10.64
C GLN A 45 -2.70 38.25 11.13
N ASP A 46 -2.64 37.93 12.42
CA ASP A 46 -3.70 37.23 13.12
C ASP A 46 -4.66 38.28 13.68
N SER A 47 -5.92 38.28 13.24
CA SER A 47 -6.95 39.19 13.77
C SER A 47 -7.43 38.80 15.17
N LYS A 48 -6.98 37.65 15.70
CA LYS A 48 -7.35 37.15 17.03
C LYS A 48 -6.35 37.51 18.12
N THR A 49 -5.11 37.86 17.78
CA THR A 49 -4.07 38.16 18.77
C THR A 49 -3.41 39.52 18.49
N THR A 50 -3.19 40.31 19.54
CA THR A 50 -2.51 41.61 19.46
C THR A 50 -0.99 41.49 19.44
N ILE A 51 -0.44 40.27 19.52
CA ILE A 51 0.99 39.98 19.62
C ILE A 51 1.43 39.19 18.40
N SER A 52 2.25 39.82 17.55
CA SER A 52 2.87 39.16 16.40
C SER A 52 3.86 38.08 16.85
N ALA A 53 3.87 36.93 16.16
CA ALA A 53 4.88 35.89 16.39
C ALA A 53 6.30 36.45 16.16
N ASN A 54 7.23 36.14 17.08
CA ASN A 54 8.64 36.51 16.95
C ASN A 54 9.32 35.67 15.84
N SER A 55 10.54 36.05 15.45
CA SER A 55 11.29 35.39 14.37
C SER A 55 11.47 33.89 14.59
N LYS A 56 11.80 33.46 15.82
CA LYS A 56 11.99 32.04 16.16
C LYS A 56 10.70 31.24 16.01
N SER A 57 9.58 31.79 16.45
CA SER A 57 8.27 31.13 16.31
C SER A 57 7.84 31.01 14.85
N LYS A 58 8.12 32.03 14.03
CA LYS A 58 7.86 31.99 12.58
C LYS A 58 8.70 30.92 11.88
N GLU A 59 9.97 30.81 12.26
CA GLU A 59 10.88 29.80 11.73
C GLU A 59 10.44 28.39 12.13
N ALA A 60 10.12 28.17 13.41
CA ALA A 60 9.61 26.90 13.90
C ALA A 60 8.31 26.46 13.20
N TYR A 61 7.40 27.41 12.95
CA TYR A 61 6.20 27.15 12.16
C TYR A 61 6.56 26.73 10.72
N GLY A 62 7.51 27.41 10.08
CA GLY A 62 8.01 27.05 8.75
C GLY A 62 8.53 25.60 8.68
N TYR A 63 9.37 25.20 9.64
CA TYR A 63 9.87 23.82 9.72
C TYR A 63 8.74 22.80 9.93
N ALA A 64 7.77 23.12 10.80
CA ALA A 64 6.62 22.24 11.02
C ALA A 64 5.79 22.07 9.74
N GLN A 65 5.57 23.14 8.97
CA GLN A 65 4.83 23.08 7.70
C GLN A 65 5.57 22.27 6.63
N GLN A 66 6.90 22.37 6.55
CA GLN A 66 7.71 21.51 5.68
C GLN A 66 7.58 20.02 6.08
N GLY A 67 7.60 19.73 7.38
CA GLY A 67 7.38 18.37 7.88
C GLY A 67 6.00 17.82 7.55
N ILE A 68 4.96 18.65 7.65
CA ILE A 68 3.58 18.30 7.26
C ILE A 68 3.51 17.98 5.76
N GLU A 69 4.10 18.81 4.92
CA GLU A 69 4.13 18.58 3.47
C GLU A 69 4.87 17.28 3.11
N LEU A 70 6.01 17.02 3.74
CA LEU A 70 6.77 15.79 3.53
C LEU A 70 5.98 14.54 3.97
N LEU A 71 5.24 14.63 5.08
CA LEU A 71 4.34 13.56 5.52
C LEU A 71 3.26 13.29 4.46
N GLY A 72 2.64 14.35 3.91
CA GLY A 72 1.68 14.22 2.82
C GLY A 72 2.26 13.49 1.60
N GLN A 73 3.49 13.84 1.19
CA GLN A 73 4.17 13.18 0.07
C GLN A 73 4.51 11.71 0.36
N THR A 74 4.87 11.38 1.60
CA THR A 74 5.17 10.00 2.01
C THR A 74 3.90 9.15 1.97
N LEU A 75 2.76 9.68 2.45
CA LEU A 75 1.47 9.00 2.37
C LEU A 75 1.04 8.75 0.91
N ASP A 76 1.38 9.64 -0.03
CA ASP A 76 1.18 9.39 -1.46
C ASP A 76 1.97 8.17 -1.97
N GLY A 77 3.23 8.07 -1.55
CA GLY A 77 4.07 6.90 -1.83
C GLY A 77 3.46 5.61 -1.28
N ASP A 78 2.97 5.64 -0.04
CA ASP A 78 2.35 4.49 0.61
C ASP A 78 1.06 4.05 -0.10
N VAL A 79 0.20 5.00 -0.49
CA VAL A 79 -1.02 4.70 -1.27
C VAL A 79 -0.67 4.00 -2.57
N HIS A 80 0.35 4.48 -3.27
CA HIS A 80 0.84 3.84 -4.49
C HIS A 80 1.34 2.41 -4.22
N ASN A 81 2.17 2.23 -3.20
CA ASN A 81 2.74 0.94 -2.83
C ASN A 81 1.65 -0.07 -2.45
N ILE A 82 0.66 0.34 -1.65
CA ILE A 82 -0.47 -0.50 -1.24
C ILE A 82 -1.25 -0.98 -2.47
N ARG A 83 -1.61 -0.06 -3.39
CA ARG A 83 -2.35 -0.42 -4.61
C ARG A 83 -1.54 -1.34 -5.53
N SER A 84 -0.23 -1.11 -5.65
CA SER A 84 0.68 -1.95 -6.45
C SER A 84 0.82 -3.36 -5.88
N LEU A 85 0.96 -3.49 -4.56
CA LEU A 85 0.98 -4.80 -3.89
C LEU A 85 -0.36 -5.53 -4.06
N ASN A 86 -1.49 -4.82 -3.93
CA ASN A 86 -2.83 -5.38 -4.15
C ASN A 86 -2.95 -6.01 -5.55
N LEU A 87 -2.49 -5.28 -6.58
CA LEU A 87 -2.47 -5.78 -7.95
C LEU A 87 -1.57 -7.02 -8.10
N SER A 88 -0.40 -7.00 -7.45
CA SER A 88 0.55 -8.13 -7.50
C SER A 88 -0.05 -9.41 -6.91
N PHE A 89 -0.78 -9.31 -5.80
CA PHE A 89 -1.51 -10.45 -5.24
C PHE A 89 -2.62 -10.95 -6.16
N SER A 90 -3.40 -10.05 -6.76
CA SER A 90 -4.43 -10.42 -7.74
C SER A 90 -3.85 -11.17 -8.95
N GLN A 91 -2.72 -10.71 -9.49
CA GLN A 91 -2.03 -11.37 -10.60
C GLN A 91 -1.48 -12.74 -10.20
N PHE A 92 -0.91 -12.83 -8.99
CA PHE A 92 -0.44 -14.09 -8.44
C PHE A 92 -1.57 -15.12 -8.34
N ASP A 93 -2.73 -14.74 -7.79
CA ASP A 93 -3.89 -15.61 -7.68
C ASP A 93 -4.40 -16.08 -9.05
N GLU A 94 -4.42 -15.18 -10.05
CA GLU A 94 -4.78 -15.53 -11.43
C GLU A 94 -3.82 -16.56 -12.04
N MET A 95 -2.51 -16.36 -11.89
CA MET A 95 -1.49 -17.30 -12.38
C MET A 95 -1.63 -18.67 -11.72
N MET A 96 -1.86 -18.69 -10.40
CA MET A 96 -2.05 -19.94 -9.66
C MET A 96 -3.35 -20.65 -10.03
N GLY A 97 -4.43 -19.89 -10.29
CA GLY A 97 -5.68 -20.41 -10.81
C GLY A 97 -5.50 -21.11 -12.17
N LYS A 98 -4.79 -20.47 -13.10
CA LYS A 98 -4.45 -21.06 -14.41
C LYS A 98 -3.59 -22.32 -14.25
N LEU A 99 -2.58 -22.29 -13.39
CA LEU A 99 -1.73 -23.45 -13.14
C LEU A 99 -2.53 -24.65 -12.60
N ALA A 100 -3.49 -24.40 -11.70
CA ALA A 100 -4.36 -25.44 -11.17
C ALA A 100 -5.30 -26.03 -12.26
N GLN A 101 -5.79 -25.20 -13.18
CA GLN A 101 -6.67 -25.64 -14.28
C GLN A 101 -5.94 -26.49 -15.33
N HIS A 102 -4.67 -26.19 -15.63
CA HIS A 102 -3.90 -26.90 -16.65
C HIS A 102 -3.26 -28.21 -16.16
N GLY A 103 -3.34 -28.52 -14.85
CA GLY A 103 -2.86 -29.77 -14.27
C GLY A 103 -1.36 -30.02 -14.47
N THR A 104 -0.90 -31.21 -14.09
CA THR A 104 0.47 -31.66 -14.41
C THR A 104 0.53 -32.19 -15.84
N ARG A 105 1.57 -31.80 -16.59
CA ARG A 105 1.84 -32.26 -17.97
C ARG A 105 1.90 -33.80 -18.13
N TYR A 106 2.06 -34.53 -17.04
CA TYR A 106 2.09 -35.99 -17.02
C TYR A 106 0.78 -36.54 -16.47
N PRO A 107 0.16 -37.54 -17.15
CA PRO A 107 -0.98 -38.24 -16.60
C PRO A 107 -0.60 -38.87 -15.26
N VAL A 108 -1.47 -38.74 -14.27
CA VAL A 108 -1.35 -39.46 -13.01
C VAL A 108 -1.57 -40.94 -13.33
N ILE A 109 -0.49 -41.71 -13.40
CA ILE A 109 -0.57 -43.18 -13.49
C ILE A 109 -1.14 -43.65 -12.16
N LYS A 110 -2.42 -44.01 -12.15
CA LYS A 110 -3.02 -44.74 -11.03
C LYS A 110 -2.59 -46.20 -11.18
N ALA A 111 -2.09 -46.81 -10.11
CA ALA A 111 -1.94 -48.25 -10.07
C ALA A 111 -3.32 -48.87 -10.35
N ALA A 112 -3.37 -49.89 -11.20
CA ALA A 112 -4.58 -50.66 -11.39
C ALA A 112 -4.96 -51.28 -10.05
N ASP A 113 -6.21 -51.10 -9.64
CA ASP A 113 -6.77 -51.82 -8.50
C ASP A 113 -6.91 -53.29 -8.95
N ASP A 114 -6.15 -54.18 -8.30
CA ASP A 114 -6.21 -55.65 -8.47
C ASP A 114 -7.52 -56.23 -7.91
#